data_AF-A0AAU9IS02-F1
#
_entry.id   AF-A0AAU9IS02-F1
#
_cell.length_a   1.000
_cell.length_b   1.000
_cell.length_c   1.000
_cell.angle_alpha   90.00
_cell.angle_beta   90.00
_cell.angle_gamma   90.00
#
_symmetry.space_group_name_H-M   'P 1'
#
loop_
_entity.id
_entity.type
_entity.pdbx_description
1 polymer ?
#
loop_
_entity_poly.entity_id
_entity_poly.type
_entity_poly.pdbx_seq_one_letter_code
_entity_poly.pdbx_strand_id
1 'polypeptide(L)'
;MQKLPPTPLILSIIEGANLHLLADFSIKPFIIFQNGDKHFRTGVGIAKGDMKHLWNQEIEIFLEPSQPLIASLYTTDEDGEYEVGRITFLYNDLVEYGEKAKDMWVAFGSENKKSSGNIAGILKTGLISNLGESPQLHIYVKISNYILKNELNVRVSDYRIIIRGEDAFTLYQVTVNKIDGTNWNLELRYSDISALRSEIIRVYPELKKFPFPKKTYFEWLACVWPKLGRFDIRVIEKRKSSIEDLLNYLLEISDKFDTGKLNRLLKLN
;
A
#
# COMPACT_ATOMS: atom_id res chain seq x y z
N MET A 1 -2.83 2.67 25.13
CA MET A 1 -2.37 3.08 23.78
C MET A 1 -2.84 2.02 22.81
N GLN A 2 -3.70 2.37 21.86
CA GLN A 2 -4.14 1.43 20.81
C GLN A 2 -2.97 1.18 19.85
N LYS A 3 -2.74 -0.10 19.52
CA LYS A 3 -1.76 -0.49 18.52
C LYS A 3 -2.34 -0.20 17.14
N LEU A 4 -1.67 0.63 16.34
CA LEU A 4 -1.95 0.78 14.92
C LEU A 4 -1.82 -0.62 14.27
N PRO A 5 -2.76 -1.04 13.40
CA PRO A 5 -2.68 -2.34 12.77
C PRO A 5 -1.55 -2.36 11.73
N PRO A 6 -1.06 -3.56 11.38
CA PRO A 6 0.10 -3.67 10.52
C PRO A 6 -0.21 -3.31 9.06
N THR A 7 0.70 -2.56 8.43
CA THR A 7 0.56 -2.09 7.03
C THR A 7 1.21 -3.09 6.07
N PRO A 8 0.50 -3.57 5.03
CA PRO A 8 1.11 -4.42 4.00
C PRO A 8 2.04 -3.60 3.11
N LEU A 9 3.32 -3.98 3.10
CA LEU A 9 4.36 -3.44 2.25
C LEU A 9 4.77 -4.50 1.24
N ILE A 10 4.77 -4.15 -0.04
CA ILE A 10 5.36 -4.97 -1.10
C ILE A 10 6.79 -4.47 -1.32
N LEU A 11 7.76 -5.34 -1.06
CA LEU A 11 9.17 -5.12 -1.33
C LEU A 11 9.56 -5.96 -2.54
N SER A 12 10.04 -5.29 -3.59
CA SER A 12 10.60 -5.95 -4.76
C SER A 12 12.11 -5.74 -4.76
N ILE A 13 12.89 -6.81 -4.65
CA ILE A 13 14.33 -6.78 -4.86
C ILE A 13 14.55 -6.98 -6.35
N ILE A 14 15.07 -5.95 -7.02
CA ILE A 14 15.22 -5.93 -8.47
C ILE A 14 16.56 -6.56 -8.86
N GLU A 15 17.64 -6.02 -8.31
CA GLU A 15 19.01 -6.40 -8.64
C GLU A 15 19.93 -6.26 -7.43
N GLY A 16 21.08 -6.94 -7.51
CA GLY A 16 22.13 -6.83 -6.51
C GLY A 16 23.45 -6.43 -7.13
N ALA A 17 23.92 -5.22 -6.84
CA ALA A 17 25.22 -4.74 -7.26
C ALA A 17 26.31 -5.19 -6.28
N ASN A 18 27.51 -5.41 -6.81
CA ASN A 18 28.67 -5.89 -6.04
C ASN A 18 28.45 -7.23 -5.30
N LEU A 19 27.37 -7.97 -5.64
CA LEU A 19 27.11 -9.34 -5.19
C LEU A 19 27.78 -10.39 -6.08
N HIS A 20 28.18 -10.04 -7.31
CA HIS A 20 28.87 -10.94 -8.24
C HIS A 20 30.21 -11.44 -7.69
N LEU A 21 30.84 -10.67 -6.81
CA LEU A 21 32.04 -11.09 -6.08
C LEU A 21 31.79 -12.23 -5.08
N LEU A 22 30.53 -12.50 -4.71
CA LEU A 22 30.16 -13.68 -3.92
C LEU A 22 30.00 -14.93 -4.82
N ALA A 23 29.59 -14.74 -6.08
CA ALA A 23 29.35 -15.85 -7.01
C ALA A 23 30.63 -16.60 -7.40
N ASP A 24 31.78 -15.92 -7.44
CA ASP A 24 33.10 -16.51 -7.70
C ASP A 24 33.54 -17.50 -6.61
N PHE A 25 32.99 -17.40 -5.39
CA PHE A 25 33.28 -18.28 -4.26
C PHE A 25 32.23 -19.39 -4.04
N SER A 26 31.33 -19.63 -5.00
CA SER A 26 30.21 -20.59 -4.87
C SER A 26 29.24 -20.30 -3.72
N ILE A 27 29.21 -19.04 -3.28
CA ILE A 27 28.42 -18.58 -2.16
C ILE A 27 27.02 -18.15 -2.65
N LYS A 28 25.97 -18.51 -1.88
CA LYS A 28 24.56 -18.26 -2.25
C LYS A 28 23.95 -17.16 -1.39
N PRO A 29 23.88 -15.89 -1.85
CA PRO A 29 23.34 -14.80 -1.05
C PRO A 29 21.82 -14.91 -0.92
N PHE A 30 21.29 -14.60 0.27
CA PHE A 30 19.86 -14.45 0.53
C PHE A 30 19.66 -13.41 1.64
N ILE A 31 18.47 -12.84 1.75
CA ILE A 31 18.13 -11.85 2.78
C ILE A 31 17.11 -12.46 3.73
N ILE A 32 17.22 -12.08 5.00
CA ILE A 32 16.15 -12.28 5.98
C ILE A 32 15.65 -10.91 6.39
N PHE A 33 14.39 -10.64 6.10
CA PHE A 33 13.67 -9.49 6.60
C PHE A 33 13.02 -9.83 7.94
N GLN A 34 13.20 -8.98 8.95
CA GLN A 34 12.62 -9.14 10.28
C GLN A 34 11.84 -7.88 10.65
N ASN A 35 10.62 -8.07 11.15
CA ASN A 35 9.82 -7.00 11.76
C ASN A 35 9.14 -7.56 13.02
N GLY A 36 9.63 -7.15 14.19
CA GLY A 36 9.29 -7.80 15.46
C GLY A 36 9.68 -9.27 15.47
N ASP A 37 8.71 -10.15 15.75
CA ASP A 37 8.90 -11.60 15.79
C ASP A 37 8.74 -12.27 14.42
N LYS A 38 8.29 -11.52 13.40
CA LYS A 38 8.08 -12.06 12.04
C LYS A 38 9.37 -12.03 11.25
N HIS A 39 9.65 -13.14 10.57
CA HIS A 39 10.84 -13.33 9.74
C HIS A 39 10.44 -13.81 8.35
N PHE A 40 10.98 -13.18 7.31
CA PHE A 40 10.73 -13.50 5.92
C PHE A 40 12.06 -13.72 5.21
N ARG A 41 12.29 -14.95 4.78
CA ARG A 41 13.52 -15.34 4.07
C ARG A 41 13.29 -15.29 2.57
N THR A 42 14.21 -14.65 1.86
CA THR A 42 14.18 -14.60 0.40
C THR A 42 14.69 -15.90 -0.21
N GLY A 43 14.50 -16.06 -1.52
CA GLY A 43 15.24 -17.05 -2.28
C GLY A 43 16.72 -16.66 -2.36
N VAL A 44 17.52 -17.54 -2.97
CA VAL A 44 18.91 -17.22 -3.32
C VAL A 44 18.90 -16.20 -4.44
N GLY A 45 19.60 -15.08 -4.23
CA GLY A 45 19.46 -13.90 -5.06
C GLY A 45 20.19 -13.90 -6.39
N ILE A 46 21.32 -14.61 -6.46
CA ILE A 46 22.12 -14.71 -7.69
C ILE A 46 22.69 -16.13 -7.74
N ALA A 47 22.41 -16.86 -8.82
CA ALA A 47 22.99 -18.17 -9.08
C ALA A 47 24.30 -18.05 -9.86
N LYS A 48 25.20 -19.02 -9.67
CA LYS A 48 26.46 -19.13 -10.44
C LYS A 48 26.15 -19.19 -11.94
N GLY A 49 26.42 -18.10 -12.66
CA GLY A 49 26.17 -17.96 -14.11
C GLY A 49 25.19 -16.87 -14.52
N ASP A 50 24.54 -16.19 -13.57
CA ASP A 50 23.68 -15.04 -13.90
C ASP A 50 24.52 -13.77 -14.16
N MET A 51 24.84 -13.54 -15.43
CA MET A 51 25.62 -12.38 -15.89
C MET A 51 24.88 -11.05 -15.76
N LYS A 52 23.56 -11.05 -15.47
CA LYS A 52 22.76 -9.81 -15.41
C LYS A 52 22.53 -9.31 -13.99
N HIS A 53 22.92 -10.08 -12.96
CA HIS A 53 22.78 -9.70 -11.54
C HIS A 53 21.34 -9.40 -11.09
N LEU A 54 20.35 -10.00 -11.77
CA LEU A 54 18.94 -9.79 -11.52
C LEU A 54 18.46 -10.73 -10.41
N TRP A 55 17.83 -10.19 -9.38
CA TRP A 55 17.21 -10.99 -8.30
C TRP A 55 15.72 -11.18 -8.58
N ASN A 56 15.02 -10.12 -8.98
CA ASN A 56 13.59 -10.11 -9.33
C ASN A 56 12.69 -10.89 -8.37
N GLN A 57 12.78 -10.58 -7.07
CA GLN A 57 11.94 -11.20 -6.06
C GLN A 57 10.99 -10.19 -5.43
N GLU A 58 9.71 -10.56 -5.34
CA GLU A 58 8.69 -9.77 -4.65
C GLU A 58 8.28 -10.46 -3.35
N ILE A 59 8.14 -9.67 -2.28
CA ILE A 59 7.82 -10.14 -0.93
C ILE A 59 6.80 -9.19 -0.33
N GLU A 60 5.70 -9.75 0.16
CA GLU A 60 4.71 -9.02 0.93
C GLU A 60 5.01 -9.17 2.43
N ILE A 61 5.21 -8.02 3.10
CA ILE A 61 5.52 -7.94 4.54
C ILE A 61 4.47 -7.08 5.23
N PHE A 62 3.89 -7.58 6.32
CA PHE A 62 2.99 -6.82 7.17
C PHE A 62 3.77 -6.13 8.28
N LEU A 63 4.04 -4.83 8.11
CA LEU A 63 4.83 -4.03 9.04
C LEU A 63 4.04 -3.63 10.28
N GLU A 64 4.54 -3.98 11.46
CA GLU A 64 4.08 -3.44 12.72
C GLU A 64 4.63 -2.03 12.93
N PRO A 65 3.78 -1.00 13.15
CA PRO A 65 4.23 0.40 13.21
C PRO A 65 5.20 0.71 14.36
N SER A 66 5.18 -0.10 15.42
CA SER A 66 6.09 0.04 16.56
C SER A 66 7.45 -0.62 16.37
N GLN A 67 7.67 -1.34 15.27
CA GLN A 67 8.88 -2.12 15.04
C GLN A 67 9.57 -1.67 13.74
N PRO A 68 10.90 -1.55 13.72
CA PRO A 68 11.62 -1.32 12.48
C PRO A 68 11.57 -2.58 11.58
N LEU A 69 11.82 -2.40 10.29
CA LEU A 69 12.14 -3.51 9.40
C LEU A 69 13.66 -3.67 9.34
N ILE A 70 14.16 -4.82 9.73
CA ILE A 70 15.58 -5.16 9.65
C ILE A 70 15.77 -6.06 8.43
N ALA A 71 16.66 -5.68 7.52
CA ALA A 71 17.07 -6.55 6.41
C ALA A 71 18.51 -7.01 6.66
N SER A 72 18.70 -8.32 6.79
CA SER A 72 20.01 -8.93 7.03
C SER A 72 20.41 -9.75 5.82
N LEU A 73 21.54 -9.41 5.21
CA LEU A 73 22.14 -10.15 4.11
C LEU A 73 22.93 -11.32 4.66
N TYR A 74 22.56 -12.52 4.25
CA TYR A 74 23.21 -13.77 4.59
C TYR A 74 23.80 -14.43 3.36
N THR A 75 24.64 -15.41 3.64
CA THR A 75 25.26 -16.22 2.62
C THR A 75 25.55 -17.62 3.13
N THR A 76 25.46 -18.63 2.26
CA THR A 76 25.76 -20.02 2.62
C THR A 76 26.97 -20.56 1.87
N ASP A 77 27.77 -21.37 2.58
CA ASP A 77 28.83 -22.22 2.05
C ASP A 77 28.71 -23.66 2.62
N GLU A 78 29.78 -24.47 2.54
CA GLU A 78 29.82 -25.84 3.05
C GLU A 78 29.75 -25.92 4.59
N ASP A 79 30.16 -24.87 5.29
CA ASP A 79 30.28 -24.81 6.75
C ASP A 79 29.03 -24.18 7.43
N GLY A 80 28.16 -23.50 6.67
CA GLY A 80 26.86 -23.05 7.15
C GLY A 80 26.37 -21.71 6.60
N GLU A 81 25.53 -21.02 7.39
CA GLU A 81 25.00 -19.69 7.04
C GLU A 81 25.75 -18.58 7.82
N TYR A 82 26.14 -17.53 7.11
CA TYR A 82 26.90 -16.41 7.67
C TYR A 82 26.24 -15.06 7.34
N GLU A 83 26.13 -14.18 8.33
CA GLU A 83 25.65 -12.81 8.13
C GLU A 83 26.76 -11.94 7.53
N VAL A 84 26.49 -11.35 6.38
CA VAL A 84 27.40 -10.43 5.66
C VAL A 84 27.20 -9.00 6.16
N GLY A 85 25.95 -8.60 6.40
CA GLY A 85 25.63 -7.27 6.87
C GLY A 85 24.14 -7.09 7.15
N ARG A 86 23.81 -5.95 7.76
CA ARG A 86 22.46 -5.63 8.22
C ARG A 86 22.17 -4.17 7.97
N ILE A 87 20.92 -3.89 7.60
CA ILE A 87 20.37 -2.54 7.58
C ILE A 87 19.03 -2.52 8.30
N THR A 88 18.72 -1.37 8.89
CA THR A 88 17.47 -1.12 9.60
C THR A 88 16.74 0.03 8.91
N PHE A 89 15.47 -0.20 8.58
CA PHE A 89 14.56 0.82 8.07
C PHE A 89 13.54 1.16 9.15
N LEU A 90 13.35 2.45 9.41
CA LEU A 90 12.27 2.90 10.27
C LEU A 90 10.94 2.81 9.52
N TYR A 91 9.87 2.50 10.24
CA TYR A 91 8.53 2.36 9.67
C TYR A 91 8.10 3.60 8.87
N ASN A 92 8.27 4.79 9.44
CA ASN A 92 7.87 6.04 8.78
C ASN A 92 8.61 6.28 7.45
N ASP A 93 9.90 5.92 7.39
CA ASP A 93 10.69 6.08 6.18
C ASP A 93 10.17 5.17 5.06
N LEU A 94 9.89 3.90 5.39
CA LEU A 94 9.32 2.93 4.44
C LEU A 94 7.95 3.36 3.94
N VAL A 95 7.12 3.94 4.82
CA VAL A 95 5.82 4.47 4.44
C VAL A 95 5.99 5.65 3.48
N GLU A 96 6.86 6.60 3.77
CA GLU A 96 7.12 7.74 2.88
C GLU A 96 7.68 7.28 1.51
N TYR A 97 8.57 6.29 1.51
CA TYR A 97 9.11 5.72 0.28
C TYR A 97 8.03 5.00 -0.54
N GLY A 98 7.18 4.22 0.11
CA GLY A 98 6.11 3.46 -0.53
C GLY A 98 4.98 4.32 -1.10
N GLU A 99 4.60 5.41 -0.42
CA GLU A 99 3.60 6.38 -0.93
C GLU A 99 4.03 7.04 -2.24
N LYS A 100 5.34 7.29 -2.38
CA LYS A 100 5.93 7.90 -3.57
C LYS A 100 6.37 6.86 -4.61
N ALA A 101 6.20 5.56 -4.33
CA ALA A 101 6.67 4.44 -5.14
C ALA A 101 8.10 4.67 -5.67
N LYS A 102 9.10 4.51 -4.80
CA LYS A 102 10.50 4.83 -5.13
C LYS A 102 11.39 3.61 -5.21
N ASP A 103 12.26 3.66 -6.22
CA ASP A 103 13.47 2.87 -6.33
C ASP A 103 14.55 3.40 -5.36
N MET A 104 15.25 2.51 -4.66
CA MET A 104 16.40 2.89 -3.84
C MET A 104 17.50 1.84 -3.84
N TRP A 105 18.74 2.31 -3.71
CA TRP A 105 19.91 1.47 -3.47
C TRP A 105 20.21 1.37 -1.98
N VAL A 106 20.36 0.14 -1.50
CA VAL A 106 20.58 -0.21 -0.11
C VAL A 106 21.95 -0.85 0.03
N ALA A 107 22.87 -0.14 0.68
CA ALA A 107 24.21 -0.62 0.97
C ALA A 107 24.23 -1.40 2.30
N PHE A 108 24.83 -2.59 2.28
CA PHE A 108 25.08 -3.37 3.50
C PHE A 108 26.48 -3.03 4.02
N GLY A 109 26.54 -2.42 5.21
CA GLY A 109 27.78 -2.10 5.91
C GLY A 109 27.63 -2.34 7.41
N SER A 110 28.70 -2.74 8.09
CA SER A 110 28.64 -2.88 9.55
C SER A 110 28.99 -1.58 10.24
N GLU A 111 28.12 -1.12 11.15
CA GLU A 111 28.56 -0.33 12.28
C GLU A 111 29.53 -1.16 13.14
N ASN A 112 30.69 -0.57 13.41
CA ASN A 112 31.77 -0.99 14.31
C ASN A 112 32.68 -2.18 13.96
N LYS A 113 33.98 -1.83 13.96
CA LYS A 113 35.16 -2.67 13.85
C LYS A 113 35.26 -3.64 15.04
N LYS A 114 35.27 -4.95 14.74
CA LYS A 114 36.17 -5.99 15.29
C LYS A 114 35.46 -7.34 15.23
N SER A 115 35.86 -8.21 14.30
CA SER A 115 35.90 -9.64 14.59
C SER A 115 36.97 -10.31 13.75
N SER A 116 37.67 -11.22 14.41
CA SER A 116 38.83 -11.98 14.01
C SER A 116 38.51 -13.07 12.98
N GLY A 117 39.30 -13.15 11.91
CA GLY A 117 39.78 -14.41 11.31
C GLY A 117 38.79 -15.44 10.73
N ASN A 118 37.53 -15.10 10.46
CA ASN A 118 36.57 -16.01 9.78
C ASN A 118 36.31 -15.56 8.32
N ILE A 119 35.86 -16.45 7.43
CA ILE A 119 35.46 -16.16 6.03
C ILE A 119 34.50 -14.98 5.95
N ALA A 120 33.57 -14.83 6.90
CA ALA A 120 32.72 -13.63 7.02
C ALA A 120 33.55 -12.33 7.16
N GLY A 121 34.67 -12.39 7.89
CA GLY A 121 35.66 -11.33 7.97
C GLY A 121 36.44 -11.12 6.67
N ILE A 122 36.79 -12.19 5.94
CA ILE A 122 37.51 -12.14 4.64
C ILE A 122 36.62 -11.63 3.51
N LEU A 123 35.36 -12.03 3.43
CA LEU A 123 34.38 -11.47 2.51
C LEU A 123 34.16 -9.99 2.84
N LYS A 124 34.05 -9.65 4.13
CA LYS A 124 33.89 -8.28 4.61
C LYS A 124 35.10 -7.38 4.32
N THR A 125 36.33 -7.82 4.59
CA THR A 125 37.54 -7.04 4.27
C THR A 125 37.88 -7.08 2.80
N GLY A 126 37.71 -8.22 2.12
CA GLY A 126 38.05 -8.41 0.71
C GLY A 126 37.13 -7.67 -0.27
N LEU A 127 35.83 -7.55 0.04
CA LEU A 127 34.88 -6.76 -0.76
C LEU A 127 35.19 -5.25 -0.65
N ILE A 128 35.49 -4.76 0.56
CA ILE A 128 35.79 -3.35 0.81
C ILE A 128 37.22 -2.99 0.35
N SER A 129 38.20 -3.87 0.52
CA SER A 129 39.61 -3.58 0.21
C SER A 129 39.97 -3.67 -1.27
N ASN A 130 39.24 -4.47 -2.06
CA ASN A 130 39.53 -4.64 -3.49
C ASN A 130 38.76 -3.68 -4.42
N LEU A 131 37.58 -3.18 -4.01
CA LEU A 131 36.74 -2.33 -4.87
C LEU A 131 36.44 -0.92 -4.32
N GLY A 132 36.55 -0.70 -3.00
CA GLY A 132 36.10 0.55 -2.38
C GLY A 132 34.57 0.69 -2.28
N GLU A 133 33.78 -0.33 -2.65
CA GLU A 133 32.31 -0.31 -2.65
C GLU A 133 31.71 -1.50 -1.87
N SER A 134 30.63 -1.27 -1.13
CA SER A 134 29.91 -2.29 -0.36
C SER A 134 28.92 -3.08 -1.24
N PRO A 135 28.52 -4.32 -0.85
CA PRO A 135 27.36 -4.99 -1.43
C PRO A 135 26.11 -4.11 -1.37
N GLN A 136 25.38 -4.03 -2.48
CA GLN A 136 24.22 -3.18 -2.60
C GLN A 136 23.04 -3.94 -3.20
N LEU A 137 21.83 -3.64 -2.73
CA LEU A 137 20.58 -4.12 -3.32
C LEU A 137 19.81 -2.94 -3.89
N HIS A 138 19.32 -3.09 -5.10
CA HIS A 138 18.31 -2.22 -5.63
C HIS A 138 16.95 -2.77 -5.23
N ILE A 139 16.26 -2.04 -4.36
CA ILE A 139 14.92 -2.39 -3.92
C ILE A 139 13.93 -1.35 -4.42
N TYR A 140 12.78 -1.83 -4.84
CA TYR A 140 11.60 -1.04 -5.10
C TYR A 140 10.60 -1.29 -3.98
N VAL A 141 10.14 -0.20 -3.38
CA VAL A 141 9.21 -0.24 -2.24
C VAL A 141 7.87 0.29 -2.71
N LYS A 142 6.85 -0.56 -2.61
CA LYS A 142 5.47 -0.19 -2.90
C LYS A 142 4.60 -0.51 -1.71
N ILE A 143 3.94 0.51 -1.17
CA ILE A 143 2.78 0.24 -0.31
C ILE A 143 1.67 -0.25 -1.23
N SER A 144 1.20 -1.47 -0.97
CA SER A 144 -0.07 -1.89 -1.57
C SER A 144 -1.10 -0.86 -1.13
N ASN A 145 -1.79 -0.20 -2.07
CA ASN A 145 -2.77 0.87 -1.82
C ASN A 145 -4.01 0.33 -1.08
N TYR A 146 -3.76 -0.23 0.09
CA TYR A 146 -4.71 -0.71 1.03
C TYR A 146 -5.24 0.54 1.71
N ILE A 147 -6.44 0.93 1.31
CA ILE A 147 -7.31 1.56 2.29
C ILE A 147 -7.36 0.55 3.43
N LEU A 148 -6.84 0.93 4.59
CA LEU A 148 -6.73 0.08 5.77
C LEU A 148 -8.09 -0.59 6.01
N LYS A 149 -8.19 -1.84 5.56
CA LYS A 149 -9.43 -2.62 5.60
C LYS A 149 -9.87 -2.66 7.06
N ASN A 150 -11.09 -2.21 7.29
CA ASN A 150 -11.72 -2.09 8.61
C ASN A 150 -11.31 -0.89 9.47
N GLU A 151 -10.50 0.06 9.01
CA GLU A 151 -10.21 1.27 9.81
C GLU A 151 -11.13 2.45 9.51
N LEU A 152 -11.73 2.47 8.33
CA LEU A 152 -12.60 3.55 7.90
C LEU A 152 -14.05 3.13 7.95
N ASN A 153 -14.87 3.96 8.58
CA ASN A 153 -16.31 3.90 8.48
C ASN A 153 -16.82 5.22 7.89
N VAL A 154 -17.67 5.11 6.88
CA VAL A 154 -18.36 6.24 6.28
C VAL A 154 -19.77 6.34 6.84
N ARG A 155 -20.13 7.53 7.29
CA ARG A 155 -21.49 7.88 7.69
C ARG A 155 -22.00 9.03 6.84
N VAL A 156 -23.22 8.92 6.33
CA VAL A 156 -23.88 9.99 5.57
C VAL A 156 -24.99 10.56 6.45
N SER A 157 -24.78 11.74 7.02
CA SER A 157 -25.63 12.29 8.08
C SER A 157 -26.78 13.14 7.54
N ASP A 158 -26.49 14.00 6.57
CA ASP A 158 -27.40 15.06 6.13
C ASP A 158 -27.30 15.30 4.61
N TYR A 159 -28.17 16.14 4.08
CA TYR A 159 -28.14 16.58 2.69
C TYR A 159 -28.57 18.04 2.54
N ARG A 160 -28.11 18.67 1.46
CA ARG A 160 -28.58 19.98 1.04
C ARG A 160 -28.90 19.98 -0.44
N ILE A 161 -30.00 20.63 -0.82
CA ILE A 161 -30.33 20.88 -2.22
C ILE A 161 -29.68 22.20 -2.61
N ILE A 162 -28.82 22.15 -3.62
CA ILE A 162 -28.19 23.31 -4.22
C ILE A 162 -28.93 23.63 -5.51
N ILE A 163 -29.31 24.90 -5.67
CA ILE A 163 -29.89 25.45 -6.89
C ILE A 163 -28.98 26.59 -7.33
N ARG A 164 -28.38 26.50 -8.51
CA ARG A 164 -27.45 27.48 -9.09
C ARG A 164 -27.81 27.70 -10.56
N GLY A 165 -28.54 28.77 -10.84
CA GLY A 165 -29.04 29.03 -12.19
C GLY A 165 -30.00 27.92 -12.63
N GLU A 166 -29.71 27.30 -13.78
CA GLU A 166 -30.48 26.18 -14.33
C GLU A 166 -30.08 24.82 -13.71
N ASP A 167 -28.99 24.76 -12.96
CA ASP A 167 -28.53 23.55 -12.30
C ASP A 167 -29.13 23.38 -10.91
N ALA A 168 -29.61 22.18 -10.62
CA ALA A 168 -30.02 21.80 -9.28
C ALA A 168 -29.48 20.41 -8.92
N PHE A 169 -28.93 20.23 -7.73
CA PHE A 169 -28.39 18.94 -7.31
C PHE A 169 -28.42 18.78 -5.78
N THR A 170 -28.39 17.53 -5.33
CA THR A 170 -28.29 17.20 -3.91
C THR A 170 -26.83 16.92 -3.55
N LEU A 171 -26.34 17.63 -2.54
CA LEU A 171 -25.09 17.30 -1.86
C LEU A 171 -25.40 16.51 -0.59
N TYR A 172 -24.66 15.44 -0.37
CA TYR A 172 -24.74 14.61 0.82
C TYR A 172 -23.54 14.91 1.70
N GLN A 173 -23.79 15.15 2.99
CA GLN A 173 -22.74 15.32 3.98
C GLN A 173 -22.23 13.95 4.42
N VAL A 174 -20.96 13.70 4.12
CA VAL A 174 -20.28 12.44 4.35
C VAL A 174 -19.21 12.67 5.40
N THR A 175 -19.30 11.95 6.51
CA THR A 175 -18.28 11.90 7.55
C THR A 175 -17.50 10.61 7.38
N VAL A 176 -16.19 10.72 7.20
CA VAL A 176 -15.28 9.58 7.22
C VAL A 176 -14.65 9.52 8.60
N ASN A 177 -14.76 8.36 9.25
CA ASN A 177 -14.24 8.13 10.60
C ASN A 177 -13.13 7.07 10.54
N LYS A 178 -11.99 7.35 11.15
CA LYS A 178 -10.93 6.39 11.44
C LYS A 178 -11.15 5.75 12.82
N ILE A 179 -10.66 4.53 13.01
CA ILE A 179 -10.66 3.84 14.31
C ILE A 179 -9.90 4.64 15.38
N ASP A 180 -8.88 5.40 15.00
CA ASP A 180 -8.09 6.25 15.92
C ASP A 180 -8.86 7.49 16.44
N GLY A 181 -10.11 7.67 16.02
CA GLY A 181 -10.98 8.79 16.39
C GLY A 181 -10.88 10.00 15.47
N THR A 182 -9.93 10.01 14.53
CA THR A 182 -9.82 11.05 13.51
C THR A 182 -11.02 10.98 12.58
N ASN A 183 -11.65 12.11 12.31
CA ASN A 183 -12.74 12.19 11.35
C ASN A 183 -12.64 13.48 10.54
N TRP A 184 -13.22 13.45 9.35
CA TRP A 184 -13.37 14.65 8.53
C TRP A 184 -14.67 14.57 7.74
N ASN A 185 -15.17 15.76 7.41
CA ASN A 185 -16.40 15.92 6.66
C ASN A 185 -16.09 16.31 5.22
N LEU A 186 -16.86 15.75 4.31
CA LEU A 186 -16.81 16.05 2.89
C LEU A 186 -18.22 16.01 2.32
N GLU A 187 -18.41 16.69 1.19
CA GLU A 187 -19.72 16.79 0.53
C GLU A 187 -19.64 16.11 -0.83
N LEU A 188 -20.46 15.09 -1.04
CA LEU A 188 -20.49 14.33 -2.29
C LEU A 188 -21.82 14.52 -3.02
N ARG A 189 -21.77 14.55 -4.35
CA ARG A 189 -22.98 14.39 -5.16
C ARG A 189 -23.18 12.91 -5.46
N TYR A 190 -24.44 12.50 -5.58
CA TYR A 190 -24.81 11.17 -6.06
C TYR A 190 -24.14 10.84 -7.41
N SER A 191 -23.94 11.83 -8.29
CA SER A 191 -23.27 11.65 -9.59
C SER A 191 -21.82 11.19 -9.47
N ASP A 192 -21.09 11.70 -8.48
CA ASP A 192 -19.66 11.43 -8.30
C ASP A 192 -19.47 9.98 -7.84
N ILE A 193 -20.32 9.54 -6.91
CA ILE A 193 -20.35 8.15 -6.40
C ILE A 193 -20.85 7.18 -7.47
N SER A 194 -21.86 7.57 -8.26
CA SER A 194 -22.34 6.76 -9.38
C SER A 194 -21.27 6.55 -10.44
N ALA A 195 -20.46 7.57 -10.73
CA ALA A 195 -19.34 7.45 -11.67
C ALA A 195 -18.27 6.49 -11.14
N LEU A 196 -17.89 6.63 -9.86
CA LEU A 196 -16.96 5.71 -9.20
C LEU A 196 -17.45 4.25 -9.29
N ARG A 197 -18.72 3.99 -8.96
CA ARG A 197 -19.32 2.65 -9.06
C ARG A 197 -19.20 2.07 -10.47
N SER A 198 -19.54 2.87 -11.49
CA SER A 198 -19.48 2.44 -12.89
C SER A 198 -18.08 2.07 -13.35
N GLU A 199 -17.06 2.74 -12.82
CA GLU A 199 -15.66 2.43 -13.13
C GLU A 199 -15.19 1.17 -12.42
N ILE A 200 -15.46 1.04 -11.13
CA ILE A 200 -15.09 -0.16 -10.36
C ILE A 200 -15.77 -1.40 -10.94
N ILE A 201 -17.02 -1.30 -11.39
CA ILE A 201 -17.73 -2.39 -12.09
C ILE A 201 -16.95 -2.95 -13.31
N ARG A 202 -16.10 -2.15 -13.96
CA ARG A 202 -15.30 -2.62 -15.10
C ARG A 202 -14.19 -3.59 -14.67
N VAL A 203 -13.68 -3.43 -13.44
CA VAL A 203 -12.58 -4.23 -12.88
C VAL A 203 -13.11 -5.31 -11.93
N TYR A 204 -14.17 -5.01 -11.18
CA TYR A 204 -14.85 -5.92 -10.25
C TYR A 204 -16.34 -6.06 -10.62
N PRO A 205 -16.69 -6.93 -11.59
CA PRO A 205 -18.05 -7.03 -12.14
C PRO A 205 -19.13 -7.44 -11.12
N GLU A 206 -18.75 -8.09 -10.03
CA GLU A 206 -19.68 -8.52 -8.97
C GLU A 206 -20.40 -7.34 -8.31
N LEU A 207 -19.77 -6.15 -8.28
CA LEU A 207 -20.37 -4.90 -7.79
C LEU A 207 -21.65 -4.52 -8.54
N LYS A 208 -21.89 -5.05 -9.76
CA LYS A 208 -23.17 -4.84 -10.48
C LYS A 208 -24.37 -5.32 -9.66
N LYS A 209 -24.20 -6.38 -8.86
CA LYS A 209 -25.25 -6.97 -8.02
C LYS A 209 -25.54 -6.12 -6.77
N PHE A 210 -24.62 -5.24 -6.38
CA PHE A 210 -24.80 -4.37 -5.22
C PHE A 210 -25.98 -3.40 -5.45
N PRO A 211 -26.94 -3.32 -4.50
CA PRO A 211 -28.11 -2.48 -4.64
C PRO A 211 -27.71 -1.00 -4.62
N PHE A 212 -27.87 -0.32 -5.75
CA PHE A 212 -27.63 1.12 -5.83
C PHE A 212 -28.73 1.77 -6.68
N PRO A 213 -29.37 2.87 -6.21
CA PRO A 213 -30.40 3.57 -6.96
C PRO A 213 -29.89 3.94 -8.36
N LYS A 214 -30.76 3.98 -9.36
CA LYS A 214 -30.43 4.52 -10.69
C LYS A 214 -30.56 6.04 -10.71
N LYS A 215 -29.95 6.70 -11.70
CA LYS A 215 -30.23 8.12 -12.00
C LYS A 215 -31.72 8.29 -12.28
N THR A 216 -32.35 9.29 -11.64
CA THR A 216 -33.73 9.70 -11.98
C THR A 216 -33.63 10.67 -13.13
N TYR A 217 -34.20 10.31 -14.28
CA TYR A 217 -34.12 11.10 -15.53
C TYR A 217 -35.13 12.25 -15.61
N PHE A 218 -36.06 12.35 -14.64
CA PHE A 218 -37.12 13.35 -14.69
C PHE A 218 -36.74 14.63 -13.93
N GLU A 219 -35.74 15.35 -14.44
CA GLU A 219 -35.37 16.68 -13.92
C GLU A 219 -36.51 17.68 -14.10
N TRP A 220 -37.25 17.59 -15.21
CA TRP A 220 -38.41 18.44 -15.49
C TRP A 220 -39.59 18.17 -14.55
N LEU A 221 -39.84 16.91 -14.14
CA LEU A 221 -40.91 16.60 -13.17
C LEU A 221 -40.62 17.16 -11.79
N ALA A 222 -39.36 17.38 -11.42
CA ALA A 222 -39.03 18.02 -10.15
C ALA A 222 -39.44 19.50 -10.10
N CYS A 223 -39.54 20.16 -11.27
CA CYS A 223 -40.03 21.53 -11.39
C CYS A 223 -41.57 21.62 -11.37
N VAL A 224 -42.26 20.54 -11.75
CA VAL A 224 -43.73 20.49 -11.86
C VAL A 224 -44.38 19.84 -10.64
N TRP A 225 -43.72 18.88 -9.98
CA TRP A 225 -44.23 18.19 -8.80
C TRP A 225 -43.10 17.80 -7.83
N PRO A 226 -42.92 18.51 -6.70
CA PRO A 226 -41.83 18.25 -5.74
C PRO A 226 -41.81 16.82 -5.18
N LYS A 227 -42.96 16.11 -5.24
CA LYS A 227 -43.16 14.74 -4.74
C LYS A 227 -42.85 13.62 -5.77
N LEU A 228 -42.41 13.96 -6.99
CA LEU A 228 -42.16 12.97 -8.06
C LEU A 228 -40.75 13.08 -8.68
N GLY A 229 -39.89 13.93 -8.13
CA GLY A 229 -38.58 14.23 -8.68
C GLY A 229 -37.40 13.65 -7.88
N ARG A 230 -36.19 13.94 -8.33
CA ARG A 230 -34.94 13.67 -7.60
C ARG A 230 -34.85 14.35 -6.22
N PHE A 231 -35.74 15.31 -5.96
CA PHE A 231 -35.85 16.06 -4.71
C PHE A 231 -36.95 15.55 -3.76
N ASP A 232 -37.67 14.47 -4.12
CA ASP A 232 -38.57 13.82 -3.16
C ASP A 232 -37.75 13.27 -1.99
N ILE A 233 -38.18 13.58 -0.76
CA ILE A 233 -37.44 13.22 0.45
C ILE A 233 -37.17 11.71 0.58
N ARG A 234 -38.12 10.86 0.15
CA ARG A 234 -37.95 9.40 0.18
C ARG A 234 -36.88 8.95 -0.82
N VAL A 235 -36.76 9.64 -1.96
CA VAL A 235 -35.71 9.38 -2.95
C VAL A 235 -34.36 9.85 -2.42
N ILE A 236 -34.30 11.01 -1.76
CA ILE A 236 -33.08 11.54 -1.15
C ILE A 236 -32.60 10.61 -0.04
N GLU A 237 -33.47 10.23 0.91
CA GLU A 237 -33.12 9.34 2.03
C GLU A 237 -32.70 7.95 1.53
N LYS A 238 -33.39 7.39 0.52
CA LYS A 238 -32.97 6.12 -0.09
C LYS A 238 -31.58 6.22 -0.74
N ARG A 239 -31.27 7.35 -1.39
CA ARG A 239 -29.93 7.59 -1.93
C ARG A 239 -28.90 7.75 -0.85
N LYS A 240 -29.21 8.48 0.22
CA LYS A 240 -28.33 8.69 1.36
C LYS A 240 -27.88 7.36 1.96
N SER A 241 -28.80 6.46 2.29
CA SER A 241 -28.45 5.13 2.81
C SER A 241 -27.66 4.30 1.80
N SER A 242 -28.06 4.27 0.53
CA SER A 242 -27.32 3.50 -0.49
C SER A 242 -25.92 4.05 -0.79
N ILE A 243 -25.68 5.34 -0.59
CA ILE A 243 -24.35 5.95 -0.68
C ILE A 243 -23.49 5.47 0.49
N GLU A 244 -24.03 5.50 1.72
CA GLU A 244 -23.36 5.00 2.91
C GLU A 244 -22.97 3.52 2.74
N ASP A 245 -23.95 2.68 2.39
CA ASP A 245 -23.76 1.24 2.19
C ASP A 245 -22.72 0.96 1.11
N LEU A 246 -22.78 1.67 -0.02
CA LEU A 246 -21.84 1.47 -1.12
C LEU A 246 -20.43 1.90 -0.71
N LEU A 247 -20.25 3.05 -0.08
CA LEU A 247 -18.93 3.53 0.31
C LEU A 247 -18.29 2.59 1.34
N ASN A 248 -19.05 2.14 2.35
CA ASN A 248 -18.55 1.15 3.30
C ASN A 248 -18.22 -0.18 2.62
N TYR A 249 -19.07 -0.67 1.72
CA TYR A 249 -18.77 -1.88 0.96
C TYR A 249 -17.50 -1.73 0.11
N LEU A 250 -17.32 -0.59 -0.58
CA LEU A 250 -16.11 -0.32 -1.36
C LEU A 250 -14.84 -0.27 -0.50
N LEU A 251 -14.94 0.19 0.75
CA LEU A 251 -13.85 0.13 1.71
C LEU A 251 -13.52 -1.32 2.10
N GLU A 252 -14.54 -2.15 2.32
CA GLU A 252 -14.38 -3.58 2.66
C GLU A 252 -13.71 -4.40 1.55
N ILE A 253 -14.03 -4.09 0.28
CA ILE A 253 -13.50 -4.78 -0.91
C ILE A 253 -12.39 -3.99 -1.61
N SER A 254 -11.77 -3.03 -0.93
CA SER A 254 -10.72 -2.17 -1.48
C SER A 254 -9.50 -2.94 -1.99
N ASP A 255 -9.29 -4.19 -1.55
CA ASP A 255 -8.25 -5.10 -2.06
C ASP A 255 -8.54 -5.66 -3.47
N LYS A 256 -9.74 -5.41 -4.02
CA LYS A 256 -10.20 -5.98 -5.31
C LYS A 256 -10.06 -5.03 -6.50
N PHE A 257 -9.69 -3.77 -6.29
CA PHE A 257 -9.57 -2.77 -7.35
C PHE A 257 -8.56 -1.67 -6.99
N ASP A 258 -8.15 -0.86 -7.98
CA ASP A 258 -7.30 0.31 -7.72
C ASP A 258 -8.07 1.40 -6.96
N THR A 259 -7.63 1.67 -5.73
CA THR A 259 -8.27 2.60 -4.79
C THR A 259 -7.98 4.07 -5.09
N GLY A 260 -7.13 4.41 -6.07
CA GLY A 260 -6.68 5.79 -6.29
C GLY A 260 -7.80 6.82 -6.53
N LYS A 261 -8.97 6.42 -7.06
CA LYS A 261 -10.14 7.31 -7.17
C LYS A 261 -11.00 7.36 -5.91
N LEU A 262 -11.11 6.23 -5.20
CA LEU A 262 -11.79 6.18 -3.91
C LEU A 262 -11.04 7.03 -2.87
N ASN A 263 -9.70 6.96 -2.85
CA ASN A 263 -8.84 7.77 -2.00
C ASN A 263 -9.04 9.27 -2.29
N ARG A 264 -9.01 9.67 -3.56
CA ARG A 264 -9.27 11.06 -3.96
C ARG A 264 -10.68 11.53 -3.59
N LEU A 265 -11.70 10.69 -3.79
CA LEU A 265 -13.08 11.02 -3.44
C LEU A 265 -13.25 11.22 -1.92
N LEU A 266 -12.63 10.36 -1.12
CA LEU A 266 -12.68 10.40 0.33
C LEU A 266 -11.63 11.32 0.96
N LYS A 267 -10.76 11.96 0.16
CA LYS A 267 -9.63 12.79 0.61
C LYS A 267 -8.72 12.04 1.59
N LEU A 268 -8.45 10.77 1.30
CA LEU A 268 -7.43 9.97 1.96
C LEU A 268 -6.08 10.38 1.37
N ASN A 269 -5.40 11.29 2.06
CA ASN A 269 -4.00 11.61 1.82
C ASN A 269 -3.13 10.66 2.62
#